data_AF-A0A6A5UGT4-F1
#
_entry.id   AF-A0A6A5UGT4-F1
#
_cell.length_a   1.000
_cell.length_b   1.000
_cell.length_c   1.000
_cell.angle_alpha   90.00
_cell.angle_beta   90.00
_cell.angle_gamma   90.00
#
_symmetry.space_group_name_H-M   'P 1'
#
loop_
_entity.id
_entity.type
_entity.pdbx_description
1 polymer ?
#
loop_
_entity_poly.entity_id
_entity_poly.type
_entity_poly.pdbx_seq_one_letter_code
_entity_poly.pdbx_strand_id
1 'polypeptide(L)'
;RDSDIILTDYMSWKPWYEQLEVRCLSLRVWHLVDPTSDAVPKSEPTPPTEPNVEMYEKRAAIGDRPPENPSDLTNGGQTTFKSDVDYYKTRLDSYKVAATNYKEEE
;
A
#
# COMPACT_ATOMS: atom_id res chain seq x y z
N ARG A 1 -35.08 21.31 -7.26
CA ARG A 1 -34.22 20.81 -8.37
C ARG A 1 -33.20 21.91 -8.57
N ASP A 2 -31.98 21.72 -8.08
CA ASP A 2 -30.91 22.67 -8.32
C ASP A 2 -30.48 22.55 -9.78
N SER A 3 -30.54 23.67 -10.48
CA SER A 3 -30.07 23.79 -11.85
C SER A 3 -28.56 23.55 -11.87
N ASP A 4 -28.07 22.57 -12.63
CA ASP A 4 -26.64 22.44 -12.89
C ASP A 4 -26.17 23.67 -13.68
N ILE A 5 -25.26 24.46 -13.09
CA ILE A 5 -24.61 25.56 -13.78
C ILE A 5 -23.49 24.93 -14.59
N ILE A 6 -23.58 25.01 -15.92
CA ILE A 6 -22.57 24.49 -16.83
C ILE A 6 -21.62 25.63 -17.17
N LEU A 7 -20.31 25.37 -17.11
CA LEU A 7 -19.29 26.34 -17.52
C LEU A 7 -19.28 26.44 -19.05
N THR A 8 -20.12 27.31 -19.60
CA THR A 8 -20.22 27.58 -21.05
C THR A 8 -19.58 28.91 -21.45
N ASP A 9 -19.50 29.87 -20.53
CA ASP A 9 -18.99 31.22 -20.77
C ASP A 9 -18.20 31.71 -19.55
N TYR A 10 -17.29 32.67 -19.73
CA TYR A 10 -16.49 33.22 -18.63
C TYR A 10 -17.36 33.92 -17.58
N MET A 11 -18.51 34.44 -17.98
CA MET A 11 -19.48 35.04 -17.07
C MET A 11 -20.14 34.02 -16.13
N SER A 12 -20.15 32.73 -16.49
CA SER A 12 -20.64 31.66 -15.60
C SER A 12 -19.55 31.07 -14.70
N TRP A 13 -18.31 31.55 -14.77
CA TRP A 13 -17.19 31.06 -13.96
C TRP A 13 -17.47 31.14 -12.46
N LYS A 14 -17.82 32.33 -11.95
CA LYS A 14 -18.04 32.55 -10.53
C LYS A 14 -19.15 31.67 -9.95
N PRO A 15 -20.38 31.64 -10.52
CA PRO A 15 -21.44 30.80 -9.98
C PRO A 15 -21.17 29.30 -10.18
N TRP A 16 -20.45 28.90 -11.24
CA TRP A 16 -19.98 27.52 -11.42
C TRP A 16 -18.99 27.11 -10.33
N TYR A 17 -18.02 27.96 -10.02
CA TYR A 17 -17.02 27.73 -8.98
C TYR A 17 -17.68 27.61 -7.60
N GLU A 18 -18.60 28.51 -7.26
CA GLU A 18 -19.36 28.46 -6.00
C GLU A 18 -20.18 27.15 -5.90
N GLN A 19 -20.80 26.69 -7.00
CA GLN A 19 -21.51 25.42 -7.02
C GLN A 19 -20.57 24.22 -6.85
N LEU A 20 -19.39 24.26 -7.47
CA LEU A 20 -18.35 23.24 -7.30
C LEU A 20 -17.88 23.18 -5.85
N GLU A 21 -17.57 24.33 -5.25
CA GLU A 21 -17.14 24.45 -3.86
C GLU A 21 -18.17 23.85 -2.91
N VAL A 22 -19.43 24.25 -3.00
CA VAL A 22 -20.52 23.73 -2.14
C VAL A 22 -20.65 22.20 -2.28
N ARG A 23 -20.60 21.67 -3.50
CA ARG A 23 -20.66 20.22 -3.75
C ARG A 23 -19.47 19.50 -3.13
N CYS A 24 -18.27 19.98 -3.38
CA CYS A 24 -17.03 19.39 -2.87
C CYS A 24 -16.93 19.49 -1.35
N LEU A 25 -17.42 20.57 -0.72
CA LEU A 25 -17.52 20.70 0.73
C LEU A 25 -18.51 19.69 1.32
N SER A 26 -19.68 19.50 0.69
CA SER A 26 -20.67 18.50 1.12
C SER A 26 -20.12 17.06 1.07
N LEU A 27 -19.26 16.78 0.08
CA LEU A 27 -18.59 15.50 -0.11
C LEU A 27 -17.26 15.40 0.66
N ARG A 28 -16.85 16.47 1.36
CA ARG A 28 -15.57 16.59 2.09
C ARG A 28 -14.33 16.39 1.21
N VAL A 29 -14.42 16.66 -0.08
CA VAL A 29 -13.32 16.53 -1.07
C VAL A 29 -12.74 17.86 -1.54
N TRP A 30 -13.24 19.00 -1.05
CA TRP A 30 -12.74 20.33 -1.46
C TRP A 30 -11.22 20.48 -1.33
N HIS A 31 -10.65 19.95 -0.24
CA HIS A 31 -9.20 19.95 0.01
C HIS A 31 -8.35 19.27 -1.09
N LEU A 32 -8.95 18.45 -1.97
CA LEU A 32 -8.25 17.80 -3.09
C LEU A 32 -8.27 18.64 -4.37
N VAL A 33 -9.20 19.59 -4.50
CA VAL A 33 -9.48 20.32 -5.75
C VAL A 33 -9.35 21.83 -5.61
N ASP A 34 -9.18 22.34 -4.39
CA ASP A 34 -9.02 23.76 -4.10
C ASP A 34 -7.73 24.29 -4.75
N PRO A 35 -7.84 25.20 -5.75
CA PRO A 35 -6.69 25.74 -6.48
C PRO A 35 -5.86 26.73 -5.63
N THR A 36 -6.41 27.18 -4.49
CA THR A 36 -5.73 28.08 -3.55
C THR A 36 -5.05 27.34 -2.40
N SER A 37 -5.22 26.02 -2.34
CA SER A 37 -4.62 25.20 -1.30
C SER A 37 -3.11 25.09 -1.48
N ASP A 38 -2.37 25.38 -0.40
CA ASP A 38 -0.94 25.08 -0.29
C ASP A 38 -0.67 23.60 0.06
N ALA A 39 -1.69 22.73 -0.03
CA ALA A 39 -1.52 21.31 0.22
C ALA A 39 -0.50 20.73 -0.76
N VAL A 40 0.50 20.04 -0.21
CA VAL A 40 1.50 19.33 -1.01
C VAL A 40 0.77 18.28 -1.85
N PRO A 41 0.98 18.24 -3.19
CA PRO A 41 0.44 17.19 -4.03
C PRO A 41 0.80 15.82 -3.44
N LYS A 42 -0.17 14.90 -3.40
CA LYS A 42 0.13 13.52 -3.00
C LYS A 42 1.24 12.98 -3.89
N SER A 43 2.31 12.46 -3.27
CA SER A 43 3.36 11.75 -3.99
C SER A 43 2.79 10.49 -4.62
N GLU A 44 3.34 10.08 -5.76
CA GLU A 44 3.04 8.78 -6.36
C GLU A 44 3.29 7.67 -5.32
N PRO A 45 2.34 6.75 -5.12
CA PRO A 45 2.50 5.68 -4.16
C PRO A 45 3.71 4.84 -4.55
N THR A 46 4.54 4.46 -3.56
CA THR A 46 5.75 3.67 -3.84
C THR A 46 5.39 2.19 -3.87
N PRO A 47 5.78 1.43 -4.91
CA PRO A 47 5.48 0.02 -4.99
C PRO A 47 6.15 -0.75 -3.84
N PRO A 48 5.47 -1.73 -3.22
CA PRO A 48 6.03 -2.49 -2.13
C PRO A 48 7.23 -3.31 -2.61
N THR A 49 8.33 -3.27 -1.85
CA THR A 49 9.54 -4.06 -2.18
C THR A 49 9.29 -5.54 -1.95
N GLU A 50 9.53 -6.36 -2.96
CA GLU A 50 9.41 -7.81 -2.85
C GLU A 50 10.41 -8.39 -1.83
N PRO A 51 10.02 -9.41 -1.07
CA PRO A 51 10.95 -10.11 -0.18
C PRO A 51 12.04 -10.81 -1.01
N ASN A 52 13.28 -10.33 -0.90
CA ASN A 52 14.43 -10.94 -1.55
C ASN A 52 14.76 -12.31 -0.89
N VAL A 53 14.56 -13.38 -1.65
CA VAL A 53 14.79 -14.77 -1.22
C VAL A 53 16.28 -15.14 -1.24
N GLU A 54 17.12 -14.42 -1.98
CA GLU A 54 18.56 -14.69 -2.10
C GLU A 54 19.36 -14.25 -0.87
N MET A 55 18.85 -13.31 -0.07
CA MET A 55 19.43 -12.95 1.23
C MET A 55 19.28 -14.05 2.29
N TYR A 56 18.63 -15.17 1.95
CA TYR A 56 18.51 -16.31 2.83
C TYR A 56 19.81 -17.14 2.85
N GLU A 57 20.64 -16.90 3.86
CA GLU A 57 21.69 -17.84 4.21
C GLU A 57 21.04 -19.09 4.81
N LYS A 58 20.99 -20.19 4.05
CA LYS A 58 20.58 -21.52 4.56
C LYS A 58 21.40 -21.85 5.81
N ARG A 59 20.78 -21.78 6.99
CA ARG A 59 21.43 -22.19 8.24
C ARG A 59 21.17 -23.67 8.51
N ALA A 60 22.27 -24.43 8.37
CA ALA A 60 22.50 -25.80 8.81
C ALA A 60 21.67 -26.90 8.13
N ALA A 61 22.23 -27.47 7.05
CA ALA A 61 22.02 -28.87 6.73
C ALA A 61 22.87 -29.74 7.69
N ILE A 62 22.28 -30.78 8.29
CA ILE A 62 23.00 -31.76 9.11
C ILE A 62 23.00 -33.08 8.34
N GLY A 63 24.16 -33.46 7.80
CA GLY A 63 24.41 -34.77 7.20
C GLY A 63 24.45 -34.83 5.67
N ASP A 64 24.95 -35.97 5.16
CA ASP A 64 25.20 -36.28 3.73
C ASP A 64 23.95 -36.28 2.82
N ARG A 65 22.74 -36.08 3.37
CA ARG A 65 21.49 -35.97 2.61
C ARG A 65 20.76 -34.67 2.99
N PRO A 66 20.32 -33.87 2.01
CA PRO A 66 19.46 -32.73 2.30
C PRO A 66 18.16 -33.22 2.96
N PRO A 67 17.75 -32.64 4.11
CA PRO A 67 16.49 -33.00 4.75
C PRO A 67 15.32 -32.70 3.80
N GLU A 68 14.43 -33.68 3.63
CA GLU A 68 13.25 -33.55 2.77
C GLU A 68 12.08 -32.93 3.55
N ASN A 69 12.04 -33.15 4.86
CA ASN A 69 11.03 -32.65 5.77
C ASN A 69 11.65 -31.95 6.99
N PRO A 70 10.93 -30.98 7.60
CA PRO A 70 11.38 -30.35 8.86
C PRO A 70 11.62 -31.35 9.99
N SER A 71 10.87 -32.47 10.00
CA SER A 71 11.03 -33.55 10.99
C SER A 71 12.37 -34.29 10.88
N ASP A 72 13.04 -34.20 9.71
CA ASP A 72 14.36 -34.80 9.49
C ASP A 72 15.49 -33.97 10.12
N LEU A 73 15.17 -32.74 10.57
CA LEU A 73 16.10 -31.86 11.26
C LEU A 73 16.29 -32.31 12.72
N THR A 74 17.48 -32.03 13.26
CA THR A 74 17.70 -32.12 14.71
C THR A 74 16.77 -31.17 15.46
N ASN A 75 16.57 -31.38 16.76
CA ASN A 75 15.75 -30.49 17.58
C ASN A 75 16.18 -29.00 17.48
N GLY A 76 17.48 -28.75 17.36
CA GLY A 76 18.01 -27.41 17.08
C GLY A 76 17.61 -26.90 15.70
N GLY A 77 17.76 -27.71 14.66
CA GLY A 77 17.34 -27.37 13.30
C GLY A 77 15.83 -27.15 13.15
N GLN A 78 14.99 -27.93 13.83
CA GLN A 78 13.54 -27.72 13.87
C GLN A 78 13.17 -26.37 14.48
N THR A 79 13.87 -25.98 15.55
CA THR A 79 13.67 -24.68 16.20
C THR A 79 14.05 -23.54 15.27
N THR A 80 15.22 -23.63 14.61
CA THR A 80 15.67 -22.64 13.62
C THR A 80 14.71 -22.55 12.44
N PHE A 81 14.30 -23.69 11.87
CA PHE A 81 13.33 -23.74 10.77
C PHE A 81 12.01 -23.06 11.15
N LYS A 82 11.51 -23.30 12.35
CA LYS A 82 10.28 -22.66 12.84
C LYS A 82 10.45 -21.14 12.94
N SER A 83 11.56 -20.68 13.50
CA SER A 83 11.87 -19.23 13.58
C SER A 83 11.96 -18.59 12.19
N ASP A 84 12.57 -19.28 11.22
CA ASP A 84 12.65 -18.81 9.83
C ASP A 84 11.26 -18.71 9.21
N VAL A 85 10.42 -19.74 9.37
CA VAL A 85 9.03 -19.75 8.88
C VAL A 85 8.23 -18.58 9.46
N ASP A 86 8.34 -18.34 10.75
CA ASP A 86 7.62 -17.24 11.41
C ASP A 86 8.11 -15.87 10.93
N TYR A 87 9.43 -15.70 10.74
CA TYR A 87 10.00 -14.51 10.12
C TYR A 87 9.42 -14.24 8.72
N TYR A 88 9.32 -15.28 7.89
CA TYR A 88 8.75 -15.14 6.54
C TYR A 88 7.27 -14.79 6.54
N LYS A 89 6.49 -15.40 7.44
CA LYS A 89 5.07 -15.05 7.59
C LYS A 89 4.91 -13.57 7.92
N THR A 90 5.66 -13.07 8.90
CA THR A 90 5.62 -11.65 9.28
C THR A 90 5.98 -10.75 8.09
N ARG A 91 7.03 -11.08 7.34
CA ARG A 91 7.46 -10.28 6.18
C ARG A 91 6.48 -10.32 5.01
N LEU A 92 5.82 -11.46 4.81
CA LEU A 92 4.78 -11.62 3.79
C LEU A 92 3.51 -10.85 4.17
N ASP A 93 3.16 -10.83 5.46
CA ASP A 93 2.03 -10.04 5.95
C ASP A 93 2.31 -8.54 5.88
N SER A 94 3.54 -8.09 6.18
CA SER A 94 3.91 -6.67 5.98
C SER A 94 3.85 -6.27 4.51
N TYR A 95 4.27 -7.16 3.60
CA TYR A 95 4.14 -6.93 2.16
C TYR A 95 2.67 -6.83 1.73
N LYS A 96 1.79 -7.71 2.22
CA LYS A 96 0.35 -7.64 1.92
C LYS A 96 -0.26 -6.32 2.36
N VAL A 97 0.07 -5.85 3.57
CA VAL A 97 -0.41 -4.56 4.07
C VAL A 97 0.08 -3.42 3.18
N ALA A 98 1.37 -3.40 2.83
CA ALA A 98 1.91 -2.38 1.94
C ALA A 98 1.26 -2.42 0.53
N ALA A 99 0.97 -3.61 0.01
CA ALA A 99 0.27 -3.78 -1.26
C ALA A 99 -1.20 -3.31 -1.20
N THR A 100 -1.89 -3.50 -0.06
CA THR A 100 -3.24 -2.95 0.14
C THR A 100 -3.20 -1.44 0.18
N ASN A 101 -2.29 -0.85 0.96
CA ASN A 101 -2.15 0.60 1.06
C ASN A 101 -1.83 1.23 -0.31
N TYR A 102 -0.92 0.62 -1.08
CA TYR A 102 -0.62 1.06 -2.45
C TYR A 102 -1.87 1.11 -3.33
N LYS A 103 -2.73 0.08 -3.27
CA LYS A 103 -3.99 0.04 -4.04
C LYS A 103 -5.06 1.01 -3.55
N GLU A 104 -5.01 1.41 -2.29
CA GLU A 104 -5.92 2.43 -1.73
C GLU A 104 -5.44 3.85 -2.05
N GLU A 105 -4.16 4.02 -2.34
CA GLU A 105 -3.54 5.29 -2.73
C GLU A 105 -3.54 5.54 -4.26
N GLU A 106 -3.60 4.49 -5.09
CA GLU A 106 -3.94 4.58 -6.54
C GLU A 106 -5.39 5.02 -6.78
#